data_AF-A0A8J3CHX5-F1
#
_entry.id   AF-A0A8J3CHX5-F1
#
_cell.length_a   1.000
_cell.length_b   1.000
_cell.length_c   1.000
_cell.angle_alpha   90.00
_cell.angle_beta   90.00
_cell.angle_gamma   90.00
#
_symmetry.space_group_name_H-M   'P 1'
#
loop_
_entity.id
_entity.type
_entity.pdbx_description
1 polymer ?
#
loop_
_entity_poly.entity_id
_entity_poly.type
_entity_poly.pdbx_seq_one_letter_code
_entity_poly.pdbx_strand_id
1 'polypeptide(L)'
;MPRMLRALLNTSSVTKSGEQLGLSQPAASRTMSKLRDVFKDPLLVRTSKGYVLTPLAESLRPSIDAAAGRVFAATLRRAHFKPSISPVQHRLW
;
A
#
# COMPACT_ATOMS: atom_id res chain seq x y z
N MET A 1 3.15 0.52 6.05
CA MET A 1 1.72 0.77 6.36
C MET A 1 0.79 0.61 5.16
N PRO A 2 0.92 1.37 4.04
CA PRO A 2 -0.09 1.35 2.98
C PRO A 2 -0.27 -0.03 2.31
N ARG A 3 0.79 -0.85 2.24
CA ARG A 3 0.71 -2.24 1.76
C ARG A 3 -0.17 -3.14 2.64
N MET A 4 -0.07 -3.01 3.97
CA MET A 4 -0.89 -3.79 4.91
C MET A 4 -2.36 -3.40 4.81
N LEU A 5 -2.65 -2.10 4.75
CA LEU A 5 -4.01 -1.61 4.56
C LEU A 5 -4.60 -2.13 3.25
N ARG A 6 -3.88 -2.00 2.13
CA ARG A 6 -4.34 -2.52 0.84
C ARG A 6 -4.59 -4.03 0.85
N ALA A 7 -3.69 -4.79 1.48
CA ALA A 7 -3.87 -6.24 1.63
C ALA A 7 -5.09 -6.57 2.50
N LEU A 8 -5.33 -5.84 3.60
CA LEU A 8 -6.51 -6.00 4.45
C LEU A 8 -7.80 -5.76 3.68
N LEU A 9 -7.84 -4.68 2.89
CA LEU A 9 -9.00 -4.36 2.06
C LEU A 9 -9.27 -5.49 1.06
N ASN A 10 -8.25 -6.17 0.53
CA ASN A 10 -8.47 -7.25 -0.44
C ASN A 10 -8.86 -8.59 0.20
N THR A 11 -8.37 -8.89 1.41
CA THR A 11 -8.54 -10.22 2.00
C THR A 11 -9.59 -10.29 3.12
N SER A 12 -9.98 -9.14 3.69
CA SER A 12 -10.79 -9.05 4.92
C SER A 12 -10.26 -9.94 6.05
N SER A 13 -8.94 -10.15 6.10
CA SER A 13 -8.30 -11.08 7.03
C SER A 13 -6.86 -10.68 7.31
N VAL A 14 -6.57 -10.35 8.57
CA VAL A 14 -5.22 -9.94 9.02
C VAL A 14 -4.18 -11.03 8.74
N THR A 15 -4.53 -12.30 8.95
CA THR A 15 -3.64 -13.44 8.69
C THR A 15 -3.29 -13.54 7.22
N LYS A 16 -4.30 -13.59 6.33
CA LYS A 16 -4.08 -13.66 4.88
C LYS A 16 -3.33 -12.43 4.34
N SER A 17 -3.59 -11.24 4.89
CA SER A 17 -2.85 -10.03 4.53
C SER A 17 -1.38 -10.13 4.93
N GLY A 18 -1.09 -10.68 6.11
CA GLY A 18 0.28 -10.91 6.58
C GLY A 18 1.02 -11.90 5.69
N GLU A 19 0.38 -13.03 5.38
CA GLU A 19 0.91 -14.05 4.47
C GLU A 19 1.23 -13.48 3.09
N GLN A 20 0.32 -12.70 2.48
CA GLN A 20 0.55 -12.03 1.20
C GLN A 20 1.74 -11.07 1.21
N LEU A 21 2.10 -10.53 2.37
CA LEU A 21 3.19 -9.58 2.55
C LEU A 21 4.47 -10.22 3.09
N GLY A 22 4.50 -11.55 3.28
CA GLY A 22 5.64 -12.26 3.87
C GLY A 22 5.89 -11.88 5.34
N LEU A 23 4.86 -11.41 6.05
CA LEU A 23 4.96 -11.02 7.45
C LEU A 23 4.65 -12.19 8.37
N SER A 24 5.42 -12.30 9.46
CA SER A 24 5.01 -13.16 10.58
C SER A 24 3.71 -12.64 11.21
N GLN A 25 2.94 -13.53 11.83
CA GLN A 25 1.69 -13.16 12.50
C GLN A 25 1.88 -12.04 13.54
N PRO A 26 2.94 -12.02 14.38
CA PRO A 26 3.17 -10.90 15.31
C PRO A 26 3.47 -9.57 14.59
N ALA A 27 4.17 -9.60 13.45
CA ALA A 27 4.45 -8.41 12.65
C ALA A 27 3.17 -7.88 11.97
N ALA A 28 2.34 -8.76 11.42
CA ALA A 28 1.04 -8.41 10.85
C ALA A 28 0.12 -7.79 11.91
N SER A 29 0.02 -8.43 13.09
CA SER A 29 -0.79 -7.92 14.22
C SER A 29 -0.32 -6.54 14.69
N ARG A 30 0.98 -6.34 14.90
CA ARG A 30 1.54 -5.02 15.27
C ARG A 30 1.26 -3.94 14.22
N THR A 31 1.35 -4.29 12.94
CA THR A 31 1.04 -3.37 11.85
C THR A 31 -0.45 -3.01 11.83
N MET A 32 -1.32 -3.99 12.10
CA MET A 32 -2.76 -3.79 12.20
C MET A 32 -3.14 -2.89 13.38
N SER A 33 -2.55 -3.07 14.56
CA SER A 33 -2.79 -2.19 15.71
C SER A 33 -2.46 -0.75 15.39
N LYS A 34 -1.30 -0.49 14.77
CA LYS A 34 -0.92 0.86 14.33
C LYS A 34 -1.89 1.46 13.32
N LEU A 35 -2.44 0.66 12.39
CA LEU A 35 -3.46 1.15 11.46
C LEU A 35 -4.73 1.56 12.22
N ARG A 36 -5.18 0.75 13.18
CA ARG A 36 -6.34 1.08 14.02
C ARG A 36 -6.14 2.37 14.80
N ASP A 37 -4.93 2.58 15.32
CA ASP A 37 -4.59 3.79 16.07
C ASP A 37 -4.58 5.05 15.19
N VAL A 38 -4.12 4.93 13.94
CA VAL A 38 -4.06 6.04 12.97
C VAL A 38 -5.46 6.41 12.48
N PHE A 39 -6.27 5.43 12.11
CA PHE A 39 -7.62 5.67 11.59
C PHE A 39 -8.67 5.86 12.68
N LYS A 40 -8.32 5.58 13.95
CA LYS A 40 -9.25 5.55 15.09
C LYS A 40 -10.46 4.66 14.82
N ASP A 41 -10.23 3.56 14.10
CA ASP A 41 -11.26 2.64 13.63
C ASP A 41 -10.70 1.21 13.66
N PRO A 42 -11.49 0.18 14.05
CA PRO A 42 -11.01 -1.20 14.11
C PRO A 42 -10.68 -1.79 12.73
N LEU A 43 -11.18 -1.19 11.65
CA LEU A 43 -11.05 -1.52 10.22
C LEU A 43 -11.60 -2.88 9.80
N LEU A 44 -11.68 -3.82 10.74
CA LEU A 44 -12.21 -5.15 10.58
C LEU A 44 -12.92 -5.56 11.88
N VAL A 45 -14.19 -5.94 11.79
CA VAL A 45 -15.03 -6.31 12.93
C VAL A 45 -15.57 -7.73 12.77
N ARG A 46 -15.79 -8.41 13.90
CA ARG A 46 -16.36 -9.77 13.91
C ARG A 46 -17.88 -9.68 13.85
N THR A 47 -18.48 -10.45 12.96
CA THR A 47 -19.93 -10.64 12.81
C THR A 47 -20.29 -12.11 12.91
N SER A 48 -21.58 -12.43 12.90
CA SER A 48 -22.08 -13.82 12.82
C SER A 48 -21.60 -14.56 11.56
N LYS A 49 -21.31 -13.83 10.47
CA LYS A 49 -20.84 -14.38 9.20
C LYS A 49 -19.31 -14.41 9.06
N GLY A 50 -18.58 -14.00 10.10
CA GLY A 50 -17.12 -13.89 10.09
C GLY A 50 -16.65 -12.44 10.19
N TYR A 51 -15.42 -12.17 9.74
CA TYR A 51 -14.84 -10.83 9.79
C TYR A 51 -15.21 -10.02 8.55
N VAL A 52 -15.67 -8.78 8.77
CA VAL A 52 -16.04 -7.83 7.71
C VAL A 52 -15.35 -6.50 7.93
N LEU A 53 -15.12 -5.75 6.85
CA LEU A 53 -14.56 -4.41 6.91
C LEU A 53 -15.56 -3.45 7.57
N THR A 54 -15.06 -2.41 8.22
CA THR A 54 -15.90 -1.29 8.66
C THR A 54 -16.30 -0.43 7.45
N PRO A 55 -17.37 0.38 7.54
CA PRO A 55 -17.73 1.33 6.49
C PRO A 55 -16.58 2.28 6.14
N LEU A 56 -15.82 2.73 7.15
CA LEU A 56 -14.61 3.52 6.94
C LEU A 56 -13.61 2.75 6.09
N ALA A 57 -13.26 1.52 6.47
CA ALA A 57 -12.31 0.71 5.73
C ALA A 57 -12.75 0.49 4.27
N GLU A 58 -14.02 0.20 4.03
CA GLU A 58 -14.55 0.06 2.67
C GLU A 58 -14.38 1.34 1.84
N SER A 59 -14.67 2.51 2.42
CA SER A 59 -14.51 3.80 1.75
C SER A 59 -13.06 4.15 1.38
N LEU A 60 -12.07 3.53 2.04
CA LEU A 60 -10.65 3.79 1.77
C LEU A 60 -10.16 3.15 0.47
N ARG A 61 -10.86 2.15 -0.07
CA ARG A 61 -10.47 1.42 -1.30
C ARG A 61 -10.11 2.35 -2.48
N PRO A 62 -11.02 3.22 -2.97
CA PRO A 62 -10.73 4.06 -4.14
C PRO A 62 -9.53 4.99 -3.89
N SER A 63 -9.41 5.53 -2.68
CA SER A 63 -8.30 6.42 -2.31
C SER A 63 -6.95 5.71 -2.31
N ILE A 64 -6.90 4.47 -1.83
CA ILE A 64 -5.67 3.66 -1.80
C ILE A 64 -5.25 3.25 -3.22
N ASP A 65 -6.20 2.88 -4.07
CA ASP A 65 -5.90 2.50 -5.45
C ASP A 65 -5.43 3.70 -6.28
N ALA A 66 -6.08 4.86 -6.12
CA ALA A 66 -5.65 6.10 -6.75
C ALA A 66 -4.25 6.52 -6.28
N ALA A 67 -3.96 6.45 -4.99
CA ALA A 67 -2.64 6.78 -4.45
C ALA A 67 -1.55 5.84 -5.00
N ALA A 68 -1.83 4.53 -5.07
CA ALA A 68 -0.92 3.56 -5.67
C ALA A 68 -0.66 3.83 -7.15
N GLY A 69 -1.72 4.15 -7.91
CA GLY A 69 -1.62 4.53 -9.33
C GLY A 69 -0.77 5.78 -9.55
N ARG A 70 -0.92 6.82 -8.72
CA ARG A 70 -0.12 8.05 -8.78
C ARG A 70 1.37 7.79 -8.52
N VAL A 71 1.69 6.98 -7.51
CA VAL A 71 3.08 6.58 -7.23
C VAL A 71 3.66 5.79 -8.39
N PHE A 72 2.91 4.82 -8.91
CA PHE A 72 3.35 3.99 -10.03
C PHE A 72 3.62 4.82 -11.30
N ALA A 73 2.71 5.74 -11.65
CA ALA A 73 2.89 6.65 -12.77
C ALA A 73 4.13 7.56 -12.60
N ALA A 74 4.38 8.06 -11.39
CA ALA A 74 5.56 8.86 -11.10
C ALA A 74 6.88 8.08 -11.30
N THR A 75 6.92 6.81 -10.90
CA THR A 75 8.09 5.94 -11.13
C THR A 75 8.33 5.63 -12.61
N LEU A 76 7.27 5.33 -13.37
CA LEU A 76 7.40 5.09 -14.81
C LEU A 76 7.89 6.32 -15.57
N ARG A 77 7.42 7.51 -15.19
CA ARG A 77 7.88 8.78 -15.80
C ARG A 77 9.38 9.00 -15.64
N ARG A 78 9.98 8.54 -14.52
CA ARG A 78 11.43 8.61 -14.30
C ARG A 78 12.20 7.56 -15.07
N ALA A 79 11.63 6.37 -15.27
CA ALA A 79 12.24 5.32 -16.09
C ALA A 79 12.33 5.70 -17.58
N HIS A 80 11.41 6.54 -18.07
CA HIS A 80 11.47 7.12 -19.41
C HIS A 80 12.47 8.28 -19.57
N PHE A 81 13.04 8.81 -18.47
CA PHE A 81 14.11 9.80 -18.54
C PHE A 81 15.43 9.10 -18.86
N LYS A 82 15.68 8.85 -20.15
CA LYS A 82 17.03 8.60 -20.67
C LYS A 82 17.73 9.97 -20.73
N PRO A 83 18.76 10.26 -19.91
CA PRO A 83 19.62 11.37 -20.22
C PRO A 83 20.30 10.96 -21.54
N SER A 84 19.96 11.63 -22.64
CA SER A 84 20.90 11.68 -23.75
C SER A 84 22.12 12.36 -23.17
N ILE A 85 23.09 11.55 -22.76
CA ILE A 85 24.44 12.03 -22.47
C ILE A 85 24.86 12.62 -23.81
N SER A 86 24.64 13.92 -24.00
CA SER A 86 25.25 14.64 -25.08
C SER A 86 26.75 14.51 -24.79
N PRO A 87 27.54 13.81 -25.63
CA PRO A 87 28.96 13.81 -25.43
C PRO A 87 29.36 15.28 -25.55
N VAL A 88 29.79 15.86 -24.44
CA VAL A 88 30.44 17.16 -24.43
C VAL A 88 31.62 16.98 -25.37
N GLN A 89 31.45 17.40 -26.61
CA GLN A 89 32.50 17.40 -27.60
C GLN A 89 33.43 18.53 -27.18
N HIS A 90 34.36 18.18 -26.29
CA HIS A 90 35.42 19.03 -25.81
C HIS A 90 36.27 19.40 -27.02
N ARG A 91 35.94 20.52 -27.65
CA ARG A 91 36.70 21.06 -28.77
C ARG A 91 37.96 21.69 -28.20
N LEU A 92 39.07 21.10 -28.62
CA LEU A 92 40.47 21.49 -28.44
C LEU A 92 40.71 23.01 -28.43
N TRP A 93 41.59 23.45 -27.53
CA TRP A 93 42.65 24.44 -27.80
C TRP A 93 43.93 23.94 -27.12
#